data_AF-Q6LIF9-F1
#
_entry.id   AF-Q6LIF9-F1
#
_cell.length_a   1.000
_cell.length_b   1.000
_cell.length_c   1.000
_cell.angle_alpha   90.00
_cell.angle_beta   90.00
_cell.angle_gamma   90.00
#
_symmetry.space_group_name_H-M   'P 1'
#
loop_
_entity.id
_entity.type
_entity.pdbx_description
1 polymer ?
#
loop_
_entity_poly.entity_id
_entity_poly.type
_entity_poly.pdbx_seq_one_letter_code
_entity_poly.pdbx_strand_id
1 'polypeptide(L)'
;MIGQKRAREIFFCGFNYSAQEAYDMGMVNKVVEHVDLENEALVWAKEINSKSPTAMRMLKYGFNMSDDGLVGQQLFAGEATRLAYGTEEAQEGRDAFLEKRDQDFSRFPWHY
;
A
#
# COMPACT_ATOMS: atom_id res chain seq x y z
N MET A 1 4.41 9.76 -10.92
CA MET A 1 3.26 10.27 -11.71
C MET A 1 3.72 11.42 -12.59
N ILE A 2 3.11 11.60 -13.76
CA ILE A 2 3.58 12.51 -14.84
C ILE A 2 3.14 13.99 -14.70
N GLY A 3 2.35 14.31 -13.68
CA GLY A 3 1.82 15.66 -13.46
C GLY A 3 0.74 16.12 -14.45
N GLN A 4 0.12 17.27 -14.16
CA GLN A 4 -1.07 17.75 -14.87
C GLN A 4 -0.82 18.11 -16.35
N LYS A 5 0.34 18.69 -16.69
CA LYS A 5 0.64 19.13 -18.06
C LYS A 5 0.78 17.95 -19.01
N ARG A 6 1.64 16.98 -18.68
CA ARG A 6 1.87 15.78 -19.51
C ARG A 6 0.63 14.92 -19.62
N ALA A 7 -0.13 14.75 -18.54
CA ALA A 7 -1.40 14.02 -18.60
C ALA A 7 -2.36 14.62 -19.64
N ARG A 8 -2.52 15.95 -19.67
CA ARG A 8 -3.40 16.63 -20.64
C ARG A 8 -2.90 16.50 -22.07
N GLU A 9 -1.58 16.62 -22.30
CA GLU A 9 -0.96 16.40 -23.61
C GLU A 9 -1.27 14.99 -24.16
N ILE A 10 -1.08 13.96 -23.34
CA ILE A 10 -1.37 12.57 -23.71
C ILE A 10 -2.85 12.42 -24.11
N PHE A 11 -3.78 12.87 -23.28
CA PHE A 11 -5.21 12.68 -23.53
C PHE A 11 -5.79 13.55 -24.65
N PHE A 12 -5.29 14.78 -24.84
CA PHE A 12 -5.82 15.68 -25.87
C PHE A 12 -5.23 15.40 -27.24
N CYS A 13 -3.95 15.00 -27.32
CA CYS A 13 -3.26 14.86 -28.59
C CYS A 13 -3.15 13.40 -29.06
N GLY A 14 -3.15 12.43 -28.14
CA GLY A 14 -3.10 11.00 -28.50
C GLY A 14 -1.82 10.58 -29.23
N PHE A 15 -0.69 11.24 -28.95
CA PHE A 15 0.60 10.89 -29.55
C PHE A 15 1.14 9.55 -29.03
N ASN A 16 2.03 8.96 -29.82
CA ASN A 16 2.81 7.79 -29.41
C ASN A 16 4.05 8.25 -28.64
N TYR A 17 4.40 7.50 -27.59
CA TYR A 17 5.60 7.73 -26.79
C TYR A 17 6.37 6.43 -26.66
N SER A 18 7.69 6.51 -26.80
CA SER A 18 8.62 5.42 -26.54
C SER A 18 8.70 5.09 -25.05
N ALA A 19 9.27 3.92 -24.71
CA ALA A 19 9.52 3.54 -23.32
C ALA A 19 10.44 4.54 -22.59
N GLN A 20 11.42 5.11 -23.30
CA GLN A 20 12.33 6.11 -22.74
C GLN A 20 11.60 7.42 -22.42
N GLU A 21 10.78 7.94 -23.34
CA GLU A 21 9.98 9.13 -23.08
C GLU A 21 9.02 8.92 -21.89
N ALA A 22 8.42 7.73 -21.80
CA ALA A 22 7.54 7.38 -20.68
C ALA A 22 8.28 7.30 -19.33
N TYR A 23 9.53 6.86 -19.33
CA TYR A 23 10.41 6.89 -18.16
C TYR A 23 10.76 8.32 -17.77
N ASP A 24 11.17 9.15 -18.72
CA ASP A 24 11.52 10.55 -18.50
C ASP A 24 10.32 11.37 -17.99
N MET A 25 9.09 11.01 -18.38
CA MET A 25 7.86 11.57 -17.84
C MET A 25 7.55 11.10 -16.40
N GLY A 26 8.05 9.94 -15.98
CA GLY A 26 7.83 9.37 -14.66
C GLY A 26 6.60 8.44 -14.54
N MET A 27 6.18 7.80 -15.63
CA MET A 27 5.17 6.71 -15.63
C MET A 27 5.76 5.31 -15.82
N VAL A 28 7.02 5.20 -16.23
CA VAL A 28 7.78 3.94 -16.27
C VAL A 28 8.90 3.99 -15.22
N ASN A 29 9.11 2.91 -14.48
CA ASN A 29 10.13 2.84 -13.42
C ASN A 29 11.53 2.44 -13.89
N LYS A 30 11.64 1.67 -14.99
CA LYS A 30 12.91 1.27 -15.60
C LYS A 30 12.69 0.88 -17.07
N VAL A 31 13.61 1.28 -17.95
CA VAL A 31 13.65 0.86 -19.35
C VAL A 31 14.73 -0.20 -19.49
N VAL A 32 14.41 -1.27 -20.22
CA VAL A 32 15.31 -2.40 -20.49
C VAL A 32 15.16 -2.86 -21.94
N GLU A 33 16.14 -3.62 -22.42
CA GLU A 33 16.05 -4.30 -23.71
C GLU A 33 14.88 -5.29 -23.70
N HIS A 34 14.23 -5.44 -24.85
CA HIS A 34 13.02 -6.26 -24.96
C HIS A 34 13.25 -7.71 -24.52
N VAL A 35 14.43 -8.27 -24.82
CA VAL A 35 14.82 -9.65 -24.46
C VAL A 35 14.95 -9.86 -22.95
N ASP A 36 15.20 -8.78 -22.18
CA ASP A 36 15.44 -8.85 -20.74
C ASP A 36 14.23 -8.47 -19.89
N LEU A 37 13.12 -8.04 -20.53
CA LEU A 37 11.94 -7.50 -19.84
C LEU A 37 11.42 -8.41 -18.72
N GLU A 38 11.20 -9.69 -19.03
CA GLU A 38 10.68 -10.68 -18.08
C GLU A 38 11.69 -10.99 -16.97
N ASN A 39 12.98 -11.10 -17.33
CA ASN A 39 14.04 -11.38 -16.37
C ASN A 39 14.16 -10.25 -15.35
N GLU A 40 14.15 -8.99 -15.81
CA GLU A 40 14.19 -7.83 -14.93
C GLU A 40 12.94 -7.76 -14.04
N ALA A 41 11.75 -8.05 -14.58
CA ALA A 41 10.51 -8.08 -13.80
C ALA A 41 10.57 -9.11 -12.66
N LEU A 42 11.14 -10.30 -12.91
CA LEU A 42 11.34 -11.33 -11.88
C LEU A 42 12.35 -10.91 -10.81
N VAL A 43 13.39 -10.17 -11.18
CA VAL A 43 14.35 -9.60 -10.19
C VAL A 43 13.61 -8.66 -9.23
N TRP A 44 12.77 -7.77 -9.73
CA TRP A 44 11.99 -6.84 -8.90
C TRP A 44 10.97 -7.57 -8.04
N ALA A 45 10.24 -8.53 -8.62
CA ALA A 45 9.28 -9.34 -7.88
C ALA A 45 9.95 -10.11 -6.73
N LYS A 46 11.13 -10.67 -6.96
CA LYS A 46 11.91 -11.35 -5.92
C LYS A 46 12.30 -10.41 -4.79
N GLU A 47 12.75 -9.20 -5.11
CA GLU A 47 13.11 -8.19 -4.12
C GLU A 47 11.90 -7.76 -3.28
N ILE A 48 10.75 -7.51 -3.91
CA ILE A 48 9.50 -7.15 -3.23
C ILE A 48 9.02 -8.29 -2.31
N ASN A 49 9.04 -9.53 -2.81
CA ASN A 49 8.62 -10.71 -2.05
C ASN A 49 9.57 -11.08 -0.91
N SER A 50 10.78 -10.49 -0.87
CA SER A 50 11.70 -10.65 0.25
C SER A 50 11.36 -9.75 1.45
N LYS A 51 10.39 -8.84 1.33
CA LYS A 51 10.06 -7.84 2.36
C LYS A 51 8.95 -8.32 3.30
N SER A 52 8.77 -7.62 4.42
CA SER A 52 7.68 -7.89 5.36
C SER A 52 6.32 -7.76 4.65
N PRO A 53 5.50 -8.83 4.61
CA PRO A 53 4.18 -8.77 3.95
C PRO A 53 3.26 -7.72 4.59
N THR A 54 3.36 -7.52 5.91
CA THR A 54 2.62 -6.48 6.62
C THR A 54 3.07 -5.09 6.17
N ALA A 55 4.38 -4.84 6.10
CA ALA A 55 4.90 -3.55 5.64
C ALA A 55 4.47 -3.27 4.19
N MET A 56 4.58 -4.26 3.30
CA MET A 56 4.16 -4.12 1.90
C MET A 56 2.68 -3.74 1.75
N ARG A 57 1.78 -4.40 2.51
CA ARG A 57 0.35 -4.05 2.49
C ARG A 57 0.09 -2.65 3.05
N MET A 58 0.67 -2.33 4.20
CA MET A 58 0.47 -1.04 4.86
C MET A 58 1.02 0.12 4.02
N LEU A 59 2.20 -0.04 3.39
CA LEU A 59 2.76 0.96 2.48
C LEU A 59 1.88 1.19 1.26
N LYS A 60 1.40 0.10 0.62
CA LYS A 60 0.49 0.20 -0.52
C LYS A 60 -0.77 1.00 -0.17
N TYR A 61 -1.46 0.62 0.90
CA TYR A 61 -2.69 1.32 1.30
C TYR A 61 -2.42 2.73 1.84
N GLY A 62 -1.30 2.94 2.51
CA GLY A 62 -0.88 4.26 3.00
C GLY A 62 -0.61 5.24 1.87
N PHE A 63 0.08 4.81 0.81
CA PHE A 63 0.33 5.64 -0.37
C PHE A 63 -0.95 5.90 -1.17
N ASN A 64 -1.84 4.91 -1.29
CA ASN A 64 -3.11 5.09 -1.97
C ASN A 64 -4.07 6.05 -1.24
N MET A 65 -4.00 6.11 0.09
CA MET A 65 -4.96 6.86 0.91
C MET A 65 -5.03 8.35 0.55
N SER A 66 -3.92 8.96 0.14
CA SER A 66 -3.92 10.38 -0.23
C SER A 66 -4.83 10.70 -1.41
N ASP A 67 -5.04 9.72 -2.30
CA ASP A 67 -5.68 9.91 -3.59
C ASP A 67 -7.06 9.22 -3.65
N ASP A 68 -7.30 8.18 -2.85
CA ASP A 68 -8.52 7.36 -2.86
C ASP A 68 -9.62 7.84 -1.88
N GLY A 69 -9.37 8.91 -1.11
CA GLY A 69 -10.34 9.50 -0.18
C GLY A 69 -10.85 8.50 0.86
N LEU A 70 -12.18 8.46 1.07
CA LEU A 70 -12.81 7.60 2.09
C LEU A 70 -12.57 6.10 1.83
N VAL A 71 -12.47 5.67 0.57
CA VAL A 71 -12.19 4.27 0.23
C VAL A 71 -10.76 3.91 0.61
N GLY A 72 -9.80 4.80 0.32
CA GLY A 72 -8.41 4.64 0.75
C GLY A 72 -8.27 4.55 2.27
N GLN A 73 -8.96 5.44 2.98
CA GLN A 73 -9.01 5.44 4.45
C GLN A 73 -9.59 4.12 4.99
N GLN A 74 -10.69 3.63 4.41
CA GLN A 74 -11.32 2.36 4.80
C GLN A 74 -10.34 1.19 4.67
N LEU A 75 -9.64 1.07 3.54
CA LEU A 75 -8.72 -0.05 3.29
C LEU A 75 -7.53 -0.05 4.26
N PHE A 76 -6.93 1.11 4.50
CA PHE A 76 -5.82 1.23 5.45
C PHE A 76 -6.28 0.99 6.90
N ALA A 77 -7.39 1.62 7.31
CA ALA A 77 -7.94 1.45 8.66
C ALA A 77 -8.36 -0.01 8.92
N GLY A 78 -8.82 -0.72 7.88
CA GLY A 78 -9.09 -2.16 7.95
C GLY A 78 -7.84 -2.98 8.30
N GLU A 79 -6.70 -2.71 7.66
CA GLU A 79 -5.44 -3.40 8.01
C GLU A 79 -4.92 -2.98 9.39
N ALA A 80 -5.04 -1.71 9.79
CA ALA A 80 -4.72 -1.27 11.13
C ALA A 80 -5.59 -1.97 12.19
N THR A 81 -6.87 -2.17 11.90
CA THR A 81 -7.80 -2.94 12.74
C THR A 81 -7.38 -4.41 12.80
N ARG A 82 -7.01 -5.04 11.66
CA ARG A 82 -6.47 -6.41 11.62
C ARG A 82 -5.23 -6.56 12.51
N LEU A 83 -4.35 -5.56 12.54
CA LEU A 83 -3.18 -5.54 13.43
C LEU A 83 -3.59 -5.45 14.90
N ALA A 84 -4.54 -4.56 15.24
CA ALA A 84 -5.06 -4.43 16.59
C ALA A 84 -5.69 -5.75 17.09
N TYR A 85 -6.40 -6.49 16.23
CA TYR A 85 -6.96 -7.81 16.58
C TYR A 85 -5.92 -8.88 16.98
N GLY A 86 -4.64 -8.66 16.67
CA GLY A 86 -3.53 -9.53 17.04
C GLY A 86 -2.91 -9.25 18.41
N THR A 87 -3.38 -8.25 19.16
CA THR A 87 -2.81 -7.86 20.46
C THR A 87 -3.48 -8.59 21.63
N GLU A 88 -2.80 -8.63 22.78
CA GLU A 88 -3.37 -9.12 24.04
C GLU A 88 -4.54 -8.24 24.53
N GLU A 89 -4.54 -6.96 24.19
CA GLU A 89 -5.65 -6.04 24.50
C GLU A 89 -6.93 -6.45 23.77
N ALA A 90 -6.84 -6.76 22.48
CA ALA A 90 -7.98 -7.27 21.72
C ALA A 90 -8.43 -8.66 22.21
N GLN A 91 -7.50 -9.48 22.69
CA GLN A 91 -7.84 -10.76 23.32
C GLN A 91 -8.68 -10.56 24.59
N GLU A 92 -8.22 -9.70 25.52
CA GLU A 92 -8.96 -9.39 26.76
C GLU A 92 -10.39 -8.88 26.46
N GLY A 93 -10.53 -7.97 25.49
CA GLY A 93 -11.85 -7.48 25.10
C GLY A 93 -12.78 -8.58 24.56
N ARG A 94 -12.26 -9.51 23.76
CA ARG A 94 -13.05 -10.65 23.25
C ARG A 94 -13.43 -11.64 24.35
N ASP A 95 -12.48 -12.00 25.20
CA ASP A 95 -12.68 -12.99 26.25
C ASP A 95 -13.66 -12.46 27.30
N ALA A 96 -13.51 -11.21 27.74
CA ALA A 96 -14.44 -10.57 28.68
C ALA A 96 -15.88 -10.51 28.14
N PHE A 97 -16.06 -10.21 26.84
CA PHE A 97 -17.37 -10.21 26.20
C PHE A 97 -18.02 -11.60 26.19
N LEU A 98 -17.27 -12.65 25.86
CA LEU A 98 -17.75 -14.03 25.86
C LEU A 98 -18.08 -14.54 27.26
N GLU A 99 -17.26 -14.16 28.24
CA GLU A 99 -17.40 -14.53 29.65
C GLU A 99 -18.44 -13.69 30.40
N LYS A 100 -18.96 -12.63 29.77
CA LYS A 100 -19.92 -11.66 30.35
C LYS A 100 -19.42 -11.03 31.66
N ARG A 101 -18.12 -10.73 31.70
CA ARG A 101 -17.48 -9.96 32.77
C ARG A 101 -17.04 -8.60 32.25
N ASP A 102 -16.75 -7.70 33.17
CA ASP A 102 -16.10 -6.44 32.82
C ASP A 102 -14.67 -6.71 32.31
N GLN A 103 -14.27 -5.94 31.31
CA GLN A 103 -12.92 -5.95 30.74
C GLN A 103 -11.92 -5.22 31.65
N ASP A 104 -10.70 -5.73 31.77
CA ASP A 104 -9.61 -5.10 32.50
C ASP A 104 -8.48 -4.67 31.54
N PHE A 105 -8.47 -3.38 31.20
CA PHE A 105 -7.41 -2.79 30.39
C PHE A 105 -6.32 -2.07 31.19
N SER A 106 -6.32 -2.18 32.53
CA SER A 106 -5.41 -1.42 33.41
C SER A 106 -3.92 -1.65 33.15
N ARG A 107 -3.56 -2.81 32.57
CA ARG A 107 -2.19 -3.18 32.21
C ARG A 107 -1.71 -2.62 30.86
N PHE A 108 -2.59 -2.03 30.05
CA PHE A 108 -2.23 -1.48 28.74
C PHE A 108 -1.99 0.04 28.86
N PRO A 109 -0.81 0.54 28.45
CA PRO A 109 -0.46 1.95 28.59
C PRO A 109 -1.20 2.83 27.58
N TRP A 110 -1.52 4.06 27.99
CA TRP A 110 -1.95 5.10 27.07
C TRP A 110 -0.75 5.65 26.29
N HIS A 111 -0.76 5.46 24.98
CA HIS A 111 0.19 6.09 24.06
C HIS A 111 -0.51 7.26 23.36
N TYR A 112 0.01 8.47 23.55
CA TYR A 112 -0.45 9.70 22.91
C TYR A 112 0.70 10.40 22.20
#